data_AF-W2IW02-F1
#
_entry.id   AF-W2IW02-F1
#
_cell.length_a   1.000
_cell.length_b   1.000
_cell.length_c   1.000
_cell.angle_alpha   90.00
_cell.angle_beta   90.00
_cell.angle_gamma   90.00
#
_symmetry.space_group_name_H-M   'P 1'
#
loop_
_entity.id
_entity.type
_entity.pdbx_description
1 polymer ?
#
loop_
_entity_poly.entity_id
_entity_poly.type
_entity_poly.pdbx_seq_one_letter_code
_entity_poly.pdbx_strand_id
1 'polypeptide(L)'
;GKPSFERLLGWARPELRNLLQYDSVHLFVDGTFRSASTGFYQFTTLMMYDPFTELFVPKKIYPNPKDVVCDFEAALIFAVRDLLLSTRIIGCLFHFMQACRRKMKK
;
A
#
# COMPACT_ATOMS: atom_id res chain seq x y z
N GLY A 1 11.98 -8.12 -20.61
CA GLY A 1 10.86 -7.14 -20.59
C GLY A 1 10.78 -6.54 -19.20
N LYS A 2 10.30 -5.29 -19.07
CA LYS A 2 10.00 -4.75 -17.74
C LYS A 2 8.97 -5.66 -17.05
N PRO A 3 9.13 -6.00 -15.78
CA PRO A 3 8.09 -6.71 -15.04
C PRO A 3 6.84 -5.82 -15.04
N SER A 4 5.75 -6.29 -15.65
CA SER A 4 4.46 -5.61 -15.64
C SER A 4 3.52 -6.39 -14.73
N PHE A 5 2.77 -5.69 -13.87
CA PHE A 5 1.71 -6.31 -13.09
C PHE A 5 0.62 -6.83 -14.03
N GLU A 6 0.42 -8.15 -14.07
CA GLU A 6 -0.55 -8.77 -14.98
C GLU A 6 -1.98 -8.71 -14.45
N ARG A 7 -2.16 -8.76 -13.13
CA ARG A 7 -3.48 -8.82 -12.50
C ARG A 7 -3.46 -8.34 -11.06
N LEU A 8 -4.48 -7.57 -10.69
CA LEU A 8 -4.72 -7.08 -9.35
C LEU A 8 -6.14 -7.47 -8.93
N LEU A 9 -6.24 -8.18 -7.81
CA LEU A 9 -7.51 -8.64 -7.27
C LEU A 9 -7.70 -8.03 -5.88
N GLY A 10 -8.77 -7.27 -5.71
CA GLY A 10 -9.05 -6.55 -4.47
C GLY A 10 -10.45 -6.85 -3.96
N TRP A 11 -10.56 -7.05 -2.66
CA TRP A 11 -11.83 -7.23 -1.96
C TRP A 11 -11.91 -6.31 -0.75
N ALA A 12 -13.12 -5.89 -0.42
CA ALA A 12 -13.40 -5.14 0.79
C ALA A 12 -14.79 -5.53 1.30
N ARG A 13 -14.99 -5.44 2.61
CA ARG A 13 -16.31 -5.62 3.22
C ARG A 13 -17.29 -4.57 2.67
N PRO A 14 -18.52 -4.94 2.26
CA PRO A 14 -19.48 -4.00 1.67
C PRO A 14 -19.74 -2.76 2.53
N GLU A 15 -19.72 -2.91 3.85
CA GLU A 15 -19.96 -1.85 4.83
C GLU A 15 -18.86 -0.77 4.77
N LEU A 16 -17.66 -1.14 4.34
CA LEU A 16 -16.54 -0.21 4.19
C LEU A 16 -16.67 0.64 2.91
N ARG A 17 -17.58 0.31 1.97
CA ARG A 17 -17.70 1.00 0.66
C ARG A 17 -17.84 2.51 0.76
N ASN A 18 -18.47 3.03 1.80
CA ASN A 18 -18.65 4.47 1.97
C ASN A 18 -17.35 5.15 2.44
N LEU A 19 -16.54 4.47 3.27
CA LEU A 19 -15.19 4.93 3.65
C LEU A 19 -14.23 4.93 2.44
N LEU A 20 -14.53 4.14 1.41
CA LEU A 20 -13.73 4.11 0.18
C LEU A 20 -13.91 5.36 -0.70
N GLN A 21 -14.96 6.14 -0.49
CA GLN A 21 -15.33 7.29 -1.33
C GLN A 21 -14.68 8.62 -0.91
N TYR A 22 -13.91 8.65 0.18
CA TYR A 22 -13.16 9.86 0.53
C TYR A 22 -12.09 10.16 -0.53
N ASP A 23 -12.20 11.35 -1.12
CA ASP A 23 -11.21 11.92 -2.03
C ASP A 23 -9.97 12.40 -1.27
N SER A 24 -8.80 12.31 -1.93
CA SER A 24 -7.53 12.84 -1.43
C SER A 24 -7.01 12.24 -0.11
N VAL A 25 -7.16 10.92 0.07
CA VAL A 25 -6.63 10.22 1.24
C VAL A 25 -5.15 9.88 1.09
N HIS A 26 -4.44 9.85 2.23
CA HIS A 26 -3.13 9.23 2.35
C HIS A 26 -3.32 7.72 2.53
N LEU A 27 -2.73 6.91 1.64
CA LEU A 27 -2.75 5.46 1.76
C LEU A 27 -1.47 4.93 2.39
N PHE A 28 -1.62 3.86 3.15
CA PHE A 28 -0.52 3.03 3.64
C PHE A 28 -0.59 1.69 2.92
N VAL A 29 0.55 1.24 2.41
CA VAL A 29 0.68 0.04 1.60
C VAL A 29 1.72 -0.86 2.23
N ASP A 30 1.32 -2.10 2.52
CA ASP A 30 2.20 -3.13 3.09
C ASP A 30 2.11 -4.42 2.26
N GLY A 31 3.26 -4.97 1.89
CA GLY A 31 3.37 -6.17 1.10
C GLY A 31 3.87 -7.35 1.92
N THR A 32 3.19 -8.50 1.83
CA THR A 32 3.65 -9.77 2.41
C THR A 32 3.67 -10.89 1.38
N PHE A 33 4.81 -11.58 1.29
CA PHE A 33 5.01 -12.67 0.32
C PHE A 33 4.37 -13.99 0.78
N ARG A 34 4.42 -14.28 2.08
CA ARG A 34 4.04 -15.61 2.62
C ARG A 34 2.53 -15.88 2.61
N SER A 35 1.72 -14.86 2.39
CA SER A 35 0.26 -14.95 2.42
C SER A 35 -0.39 -14.85 1.04
N ALA A 36 0.40 -14.80 -0.03
CA ALA A 36 -0.12 -14.76 -1.39
C ALA A 36 -0.72 -16.12 -1.77
N SER A 37 -1.91 -16.11 -2.38
CA SER A 37 -2.53 -17.32 -2.91
C SER A 37 -1.75 -17.86 -4.11
N THR A 38 -1.93 -19.15 -4.42
CA THR A 38 -1.30 -19.79 -5.59
C THR A 38 -1.62 -19.00 -6.86
N GLY A 39 -0.57 -18.62 -7.60
CA GLY A 39 -0.68 -17.78 -8.79
C GLY A 39 -0.44 -16.28 -8.56
N PHE A 40 -0.19 -15.86 -7.32
CA PHE A 40 0.22 -14.48 -6.98
C PHE A 40 1.57 -14.48 -6.28
N TYR A 41 2.36 -13.42 -6.52
CA TYR A 41 3.71 -13.28 -5.96
C TYR A 41 3.71 -12.61 -4.58
N GLN A 42 2.82 -11.64 -4.38
CA GLN A 42 2.76 -10.82 -3.18
C GLN A 42 1.31 -10.48 -2.85
N PHE A 43 0.96 -10.54 -1.57
CA PHE A 43 -0.30 -10.01 -1.06
C PHE A 43 -0.05 -8.60 -0.54
N THR A 44 -0.79 -7.62 -1.06
CA THR A 44 -0.65 -6.21 -0.68
C THR A 44 -1.90 -5.73 0.04
N THR A 45 -1.72 -5.16 1.22
CA THR A 45 -2.79 -4.51 1.98
C THR A 45 -2.72 -3.01 1.76
N LEU A 46 -3.86 -2.41 1.48
CA LEU A 46 -4.02 -0.96 1.38
C LEU A 46 -4.88 -0.49 2.54
N MET A 47 -4.40 0.49 3.28
CA MET A 47 -5.10 1.03 4.43
C MET A 47 -5.16 2.55 4.33
N MET A 48 -6.22 3.13 4.86
CA MET A 48 -6.29 4.56 5.15
C MET A 48 -6.56 4.76 6.63
N TYR A 49 -6.04 5.84 7.20
CA TYR A 49 -6.43 6.25 8.55
C TYR A 49 -7.78 6.95 8.48
N ASP A 50 -8.76 6.43 9.22
CA ASP A 50 -10.08 7.03 9.38
C ASP A 50 -10.11 7.82 10.71
N PRO A 51 -10.16 9.16 10.67
CA PRO A 51 -10.16 9.98 11.88
C PRO A 51 -11.44 9.86 12.69
N PHE A 52 -12.56 9.41 12.10
CA PHE A 52 -13.81 9.26 12.85
C PHE A 52 -13.77 8.04 13.77
N THR A 53 -13.21 6.94 13.30
CA THR A 53 -13.04 5.72 14.10
C THR A 53 -11.68 5.63 14.80
N GLU A 54 -10.73 6.49 14.45
CA GLU A 54 -9.31 6.44 14.87
C GLU A 54 -8.62 5.12 14.48
N LEU A 55 -9.07 4.47 13.41
CA LEU A 55 -8.56 3.17 12.98
C LEU A 55 -7.99 3.21 11.56
N PHE A 56 -7.06 2.30 11.31
CA PHE A 56 -6.63 1.97 9.95
C PHE A 56 -7.65 1.02 9.32
N VAL A 57 -8.30 1.47 8.26
CA VAL A 57 -9.33 0.69 7.57
C VAL A 57 -8.85 0.26 6.18
N PRO A 58 -9.13 -0.99 5.75
CA PRO A 58 -8.78 -1.45 4.42
C PRO A 58 -9.45 -0.63 3.32
N LYS A 59 -8.68 -0.20 2.31
CA LYS A 59 -9.16 0.58 1.16
C LYS A 59 -9.06 -0.22 -0.14
N LYS A 60 -10.16 -0.30 -0.90
CA LYS A 60 -10.09 -0.76 -2.30
C LYS A 60 -9.38 0.30 -3.15
N ILE A 61 -8.70 -0.17 -4.19
CA ILE A 61 -8.03 0.67 -5.20
C ILE A 61 -9.12 1.41 -5.98
N TYR A 62 -9.32 2.68 -5.65
CA TYR A 62 -10.11 3.69 -6.36
C TYR A 62 -9.22 4.93 -6.55
N PRO A 63 -9.43 5.73 -7.61
CA PRO A 63 -8.32 6.30 -8.36
C PRO A 63 -7.52 7.35 -7.58
N ASN A 64 -6.19 7.17 -7.65
CA ASN A 64 -5.16 8.16 -7.38
C ASN A 64 -5.25 8.86 -6.01
N PRO A 65 -4.90 8.17 -4.90
CA PRO A 65 -4.61 8.86 -3.66
C PRO A 65 -3.51 9.90 -3.88
N LYS A 66 -3.54 10.98 -3.11
CA LYS A 66 -2.54 12.04 -3.21
C LYS A 66 -1.14 11.50 -2.90
N ASP A 67 -1.06 10.70 -1.83
CA ASP A 67 0.16 10.11 -1.35
C ASP A 67 -0.04 8.64 -0.98
N VAL A 68 0.97 7.83 -1.24
CA VAL A 68 1.10 6.45 -0.77
C VAL A 68 2.37 6.35 0.07
N VAL A 69 2.22 5.90 1.31
CA VAL A 69 3.32 5.47 2.16
C VAL A 69 3.50 3.98 1.97
N CYS A 70 4.67 3.55 1.50
CA CYS A 70 4.98 2.13 1.34
C CYS A 70 6.36 1.79 1.93
N ASP A 71 6.65 0.50 2.05
CA ASP A 71 8.01 0.04 2.33
C ASP A 71 8.99 0.42 1.20
N PHE A 72 10.27 0.07 1.39
CA PHE A 72 11.33 0.36 0.42
C PHE A 72 11.54 -0.78 -0.57
N GLU A 73 10.55 -1.66 -0.77
CA GLU A 73 10.65 -2.74 -1.73
C GLU A 73 10.48 -2.23 -3.16
N ALA A 74 11.46 -2.52 -4.01
CA ALA A 74 11.45 -2.07 -5.40
C ALA A 74 10.19 -2.56 -6.15
N ALA A 75 9.79 -3.82 -5.97
CA ALA A 75 8.61 -4.37 -6.65
C ALA A 75 7.32 -3.63 -6.25
N LEU A 76 7.15 -3.33 -4.96
CA LEU A 76 6.01 -2.58 -4.45
C LEU A 76 5.99 -1.15 -4.99
N ILE A 77 7.14 -0.47 -5.01
CA ILE A 77 7.29 0.87 -5.56
C ILE A 77 6.95 0.89 -7.06
N PHE A 78 7.42 -0.10 -7.83
CA PHE A 78 7.08 -0.21 -9.25
C PHE A 78 5.58 -0.48 -9.44
N ALA A 79 4.96 -1.31 -8.60
CA ALA A 79 3.51 -1.55 -8.62
C ALA A 79 2.72 -0.27 -8.46
N VAL A 80 3.07 0.52 -7.44
CA VAL A 80 2.40 1.78 -7.12
C VAL A 80 2.58 2.77 -8.27
N ARG A 81 3.77 2.85 -8.88
CA ARG A 81 4.02 3.73 -10.04
C ARG A 81 3.20 3.35 -11.27
N ASP A 82 3.10 2.06 -11.56
CA ASP A 82 2.39 1.58 -12.75
C ASP A 82 0.86 1.71 -12.59
N LEU A 83 0.35 1.53 -11.37
CA LEU A 83 -1.09 1.51 -11.09
C LEU A 83 -1.67 2.88 -10.67
N LEU A 84 -0.87 3.73 -10.04
CA LEU A 84 -1.30 5.00 -9.44
C LEU A 84 -0.45 6.16 -9.99
N LEU A 85 -0.66 6.47 -11.27
CA LEU A 85 0.19 7.34 -12.09
C LEU A 85 0.40 8.77 -11.53
N SER A 86 -0.56 9.30 -10.77
CA SER A 86 -0.47 10.65 -10.18
C SER A 86 -0.22 10.65 -8.67
N THR A 87 0.06 9.49 -8.08
CA THR A 87 0.29 9.35 -6.64
C THR A 87 1.75 9.60 -6.29
N ARG A 88 1.99 10.42 -5.27
CA ARG A 88 3.33 10.60 -4.71
C ARG A 88 3.68 9.42 -3.81
N ILE A 89 4.84 8.82 -4.02
CA ILE A 89 5.35 7.75 -3.16
C ILE A 89 6.19 8.35 -2.03
N ILE A 90 5.87 7.98 -0.80
CA ILE A 90 6.55 8.37 0.43
C ILE A 90 7.12 7.11 1.08
N GLY A 91 8.40 7.14 1.47
CA GLY A 91 9.01 6.01 2.18
C GLY A 91 8.46 5.87 3.60
N CYS A 92 8.25 4.64 4.05
CA CYS A 92 7.78 4.35 5.41
C CYS A 92 8.83 4.74 6.47
N LEU A 93 8.50 5.74 7.31
CA LEU A 93 9.36 6.20 8.39
C LEU A 93 9.70 5.08 9.39
N PHE A 94 8.74 4.20 9.71
CA PHE A 94 8.97 3.07 10.62
C PHE A 94 10.08 2.14 10.08
N HIS A 95 9.98 1.75 8.81
CA HIS A 95 10.99 0.90 8.17
C HIS A 95 12.35 1.60 8.07
N PHE A 96 12.37 2.90 7.79
CA PHE A 96 13.60 3.69 7.78
C PHE A 96 14.27 3.72 9.15
N MET A 97 13.52 4.05 10.21
CA MET A 97 14.02 4.05 11.58
C MET A 97 14.53 2.66 12.00
N GLN A 98 13.82 1.60 11.62
CA GLN A 98 14.25 0.23 11.87
C GLN A 98 15.58 -0.09 11.19
N ALA A 99 15.75 0.31 9.92
CA ALA A 99 17.01 0.14 9.19
C ALA A 99 18.16 0.93 9.82
N CYS A 100 17.94 2.20 10.20
CA CYS A 100 18.91 3.02 10.92
C CYS A 100 19.32 2.37 12.24
N ARG A 101 18.35 1.92 13.06
CA ARG A 101 18.62 1.22 14.32
C ARG A 101 19.46 -0.03 14.12
N ARG A 102 19.20 -0.83 13.08
CA ARG A 102 20.02 -2.02 12.76
C ARG A 102 21.45 -1.65 12.37
N LYS A 103 21.65 -0.54 11.65
CA LYS A 103 22.99 -0.05 11.29
C LYS A 103 23.75 0.53 12.48
N MET A 104 23.09 1.24 13.40
CA MET A 104 23.71 1.80 14.59
C MET A 104 24.07 0.76 15.67
N LYS A 105 23.52 -0.46 15.57
CA LYS A 105 23.86 -1.60 16.43
C LYS A 105 25.03 -2.45 15.90
N LYS A 106 25.70 -1.99 14.84
CA LYS A 106 27.00 -2.49 14.38
C LYS A 106 28.10 -1.57 14.86
#